data_AF-A0A537K5B9-F1
#
_entry.id   AF-A0A537K5B9-F1
#
_cell.length_a   1.000
_cell.length_b   1.000
_cell.length_c   1.000
_cell.angle_alpha   90.00
_cell.angle_beta   90.00
_cell.angle_gamma   90.00
#
_symmetry.space_group_name_H-M   'P 1'
#
loop_
_entity.id
_entity.type
_entity.pdbx_description
1 polymer ?
#
loop_
_entity_poly.entity_id
_entity_poly.type
_entity_poly.pdbx_seq_one_letter_code
_entity_poly.pdbx_strand_id
1 'polypeptide(L)'
;MIPKRLLYILLLFAISKNVTAQVVDDTTLHEAAAKVIEVYYQSLGEESPLYNGSEYLEYAFTIQGGHPFFEANGYNNGSIYFDGMIFHDVPLLYDIVKDQVVTPDFRKIHKINLPADKIQQFTLSGHTFIRLVQTPSSQLRTGFYDRLYEGKIGLFAKREKRII
;
A
#
# COMPACT_ATOMS: atom_id res chain seq x y z
N MET A 1 40.83 -55.55 27.49
CA MET A 1 40.03 -56.15 26.41
C MET A 1 38.62 -55.56 26.51
N ILE A 2 38.29 -54.55 25.71
CA ILE A 2 37.02 -53.82 25.84
C ILE A 2 35.88 -54.77 25.40
N PRO A 3 34.81 -54.92 26.18
CA PRO A 3 33.71 -55.82 25.83
C PRO A 3 33.02 -55.31 24.57
N LYS A 4 32.79 -56.21 23.59
CA LYS A 4 32.20 -55.88 22.28
C LYS A 4 30.88 -55.11 22.39
N ARG A 5 30.09 -55.34 23.45
CA ARG A 5 28.84 -54.62 23.75
C ARG A 5 29.05 -53.13 24.03
N LEU A 6 30.17 -52.77 24.65
CA LEU A 6 30.53 -51.37 24.94
C LEU A 6 30.95 -50.63 23.66
N LEU A 7 31.58 -51.34 22.72
CA LEU A 7 31.94 -50.80 21.40
C LEU A 7 30.70 -50.45 20.57
N TYR A 8 29.66 -51.29 20.59
CA TYR A 8 28.40 -51.03 19.87
C TYR A 8 27.64 -49.82 20.45
N ILE A 9 27.66 -49.63 21.77
CA ILE A 9 27.03 -48.47 22.42
C ILE A 9 27.77 -47.17 22.07
N LEU A 10 29.11 -47.21 22.00
CA LEU A 10 29.92 -46.06 21.60
C LEU A 10 29.70 -45.67 20.12
N LEU A 11 29.49 -46.66 19.24
CA LEU A 11 29.23 -46.44 17.82
C LEU A 11 27.86 -45.77 17.57
N LEU A 12 26.85 -46.07 18.40
CA LEU A 12 25.52 -45.46 18.32
C LEU A 12 25.55 -43.97 18.72
N PHE A 13 26.43 -43.58 19.64
CA PHE A 13 26.59 -42.18 20.07
C PHE A 13 27.38 -41.33 19.05
N ALA A 14 28.23 -41.96 18.21
CA ALA A 14 29.00 -41.24 17.20
C ALA A 14 28.17 -40.81 15.96
N ILE A 15 26.94 -41.32 15.80
CA ILE A 15 26.07 -41.06 14.64
C ILE A 15 24.99 -40.02 14.95
N SER A 16 24.89 -39.51 16.18
CA SER A 16 23.98 -38.40 16.49
C SER A 16 24.48 -37.11 15.85
N LYS A 17 24.16 -36.92 14.57
CA LYS A 17 24.28 -35.62 13.90
C LYS A 17 23.44 -34.62 14.68
N ASN A 18 24.00 -33.44 14.95
CA ASN A 18 23.26 -32.31 15.47
C ASN A 18 22.10 -32.00 14.52
N VAL A 19 20.89 -32.40 14.90
CA VAL A 19 19.66 -31.98 14.23
C VAL A 19 19.43 -30.55 14.69
N THR A 20 19.83 -29.59 13.87
CA THR A 20 19.37 -28.21 14.03
C THR A 20 17.90 -28.19 13.63
N ALA A 21 17.00 -28.00 14.60
CA ALA A 21 15.66 -27.56 14.29
C ALA A 21 15.77 -26.20 13.60
N GLN A 22 15.08 -26.03 12.47
CA GLN A 22 15.03 -24.73 11.80
C GLN A 22 14.25 -23.81 12.74
N VAL A 23 14.95 -22.87 13.38
CA VAL A 23 14.29 -21.73 14.02
C VAL A 23 13.74 -20.91 12.87
N VAL A 24 12.43 -21.05 12.63
CA VAL A 24 11.72 -20.14 11.73
C VAL A 24 11.81 -18.78 12.38
N ASP A 25 12.63 -17.90 11.81
CA ASP A 25 12.69 -16.52 12.23
C ASP A 25 11.39 -15.85 11.74
N ASP A 26 10.59 -15.31 12.66
CA ASP A 26 9.28 -14.74 12.37
C ASP A 26 9.36 -13.64 11.29
N THR A 27 10.50 -12.97 11.19
CA THR A 27 10.79 -11.97 10.14
C THR A 27 10.81 -12.60 8.74
N THR A 28 11.49 -13.74 8.57
CA THR A 28 11.57 -14.47 7.29
C THR A 28 10.23 -15.01 6.84
N LEU A 29 9.37 -15.44 7.78
CA LEU A 29 8.02 -15.89 7.49
C LEU A 29 7.13 -14.73 7.02
N HIS A 30 7.26 -13.56 7.66
CA HIS A 30 6.50 -12.36 7.30
C HIS A 30 6.88 -11.83 5.91
N GLU A 31 8.18 -11.80 5.60
CA GLU A 31 8.68 -11.40 4.29
C GLU A 31 8.24 -12.38 3.18
N ALA A 32 8.31 -13.69 3.44
CA ALA A 32 7.83 -14.70 2.51
C ALA A 32 6.32 -14.57 2.26
N ALA A 33 5.53 -14.33 3.32
CA ALA A 33 4.09 -14.11 3.21
C ALA A 33 3.76 -12.83 2.40
N ALA A 34 4.45 -11.72 2.68
CA ALA A 34 4.28 -10.47 1.95
C ALA A 34 4.59 -10.64 0.45
N LYS A 35 5.65 -11.38 0.12
CA LYS A 35 6.02 -11.66 -1.27
C LYS A 35 5.00 -12.54 -1.99
N VAL A 36 4.44 -13.55 -1.32
CA VAL A 36 3.37 -14.39 -1.89
C VAL A 36 2.11 -13.56 -2.17
N ILE A 37 1.75 -12.68 -1.23
CA ILE A 37 0.65 -11.71 -1.40
C ILE A 37 0.93 -10.85 -2.64
N GLU A 38 2.10 -10.22 -2.72
CA GLU A 38 2.47 -9.37 -3.86
C GLU A 38 2.33 -10.10 -5.21
N VAL A 39 2.89 -11.31 -5.33
CA VAL A 39 2.81 -12.12 -6.56
C VAL A 39 1.36 -12.48 -6.91
N TYR A 40 0.56 -12.85 -5.91
CA TYR A 40 -0.87 -13.15 -6.10
C TYR A 40 -1.61 -11.94 -6.68
N TYR A 41 -1.46 -10.76 -6.09
CA TYR A 41 -2.15 -9.56 -6.55
C TYR A 41 -1.64 -9.06 -7.91
N GLN A 42 -0.35 -9.21 -8.22
CA GLN A 42 0.18 -8.96 -9.56
C GLN A 42 -0.44 -9.90 -10.62
N SER A 43 -0.86 -11.11 -10.22
CA SER A 43 -1.47 -12.08 -11.12
C SER A 43 -2.97 -11.87 -11.38
N LEU A 44 -3.67 -11.08 -10.54
CA LEU A 44 -5.12 -10.93 -10.60
C LEU A 44 -5.63 -10.18 -11.84
N GLY A 45 -4.80 -9.32 -12.44
CA GLY A 45 -5.21 -8.53 -13.60
C GLY A 45 -6.49 -7.74 -13.34
N GLU A 46 -7.55 -8.01 -14.12
CA GLU A 46 -8.88 -7.38 -13.99
C GLU A 46 -9.53 -7.57 -12.61
N GLU A 47 -9.22 -8.66 -11.91
CA GLU A 47 -9.81 -9.01 -10.62
C GLU A 47 -9.09 -8.33 -9.43
N SER A 48 -8.14 -7.42 -9.70
CA SER A 48 -7.42 -6.71 -8.65
C SER A 48 -8.36 -5.84 -7.81
N PRO A 49 -8.19 -5.79 -6.47
CA PRO A 49 -8.98 -4.91 -5.60
C PRO A 49 -8.89 -3.42 -5.99
N LEU A 50 -7.80 -2.99 -6.65
CA LEU A 50 -7.65 -1.63 -7.15
C LEU A 50 -8.74 -1.22 -8.16
N TYR A 51 -9.44 -2.19 -8.76
CA TYR A 51 -10.50 -1.93 -9.73
C TYR A 51 -11.90 -2.05 -9.13
N ASN A 52 -12.01 -2.34 -7.81
CA ASN A 52 -13.28 -2.44 -7.08
C ASN A 52 -13.75 -1.09 -6.49
N GLY A 53 -13.61 -0.02 -7.26
CA GLY A 53 -14.07 1.33 -6.91
C GLY A 53 -15.32 1.75 -7.68
N SER A 54 -15.82 2.95 -7.39
CA SER A 54 -16.90 3.54 -8.19
C SER A 54 -16.32 4.17 -9.46
N GLU A 55 -17.10 4.33 -10.52
CA GLU A 55 -16.68 5.17 -11.64
C GLU A 55 -16.43 6.61 -11.15
N TYR A 56 -15.34 7.23 -11.61
CA TYR A 56 -15.03 8.62 -11.31
C TYR A 56 -15.88 9.54 -12.18
N LEU A 57 -16.70 10.36 -11.52
CA LEU A 57 -17.56 11.33 -12.19
C LEU A 57 -16.76 12.58 -12.53
N GLU A 58 -16.59 12.82 -13.83
CA GLU A 58 -15.92 14.02 -14.32
C GLU A 58 -16.75 15.28 -14.03
N TYR A 59 -16.08 16.42 -14.02
CA TYR A 59 -16.77 17.71 -13.92
C TYR A 59 -17.49 18.03 -15.23
N ALA A 60 -18.62 18.73 -15.13
CA ALA A 60 -19.25 19.31 -16.32
C ALA A 60 -18.27 20.22 -17.07
N PHE A 61 -18.48 20.39 -18.37
CA PHE A 61 -17.65 21.20 -19.29
C PHE A 61 -17.57 22.71 -18.95
N THR A 62 -17.95 23.11 -17.74
CA THR A 62 -17.98 24.49 -17.26
C THR A 62 -16.67 24.96 -16.64
N ILE A 63 -15.66 24.10 -16.46
CA ILE A 63 -14.34 24.53 -15.98
C ILE A 63 -13.67 25.37 -17.08
N GLN A 64 -13.62 26.68 -16.89
CA GLN A 64 -12.93 27.62 -17.79
C GLN A 64 -11.42 27.59 -17.53
N GLY A 65 -10.77 26.54 -18.00
CA GLY A 65 -9.30 26.37 -17.92
C GLY A 65 -8.81 25.73 -16.60
N GLY A 66 -7.71 24.99 -16.71
CA GLY A 66 -7.12 24.24 -15.59
C GLY A 66 -7.71 22.82 -15.43
N HIS A 67 -7.49 22.23 -14.26
CA HIS A 67 -7.91 20.86 -13.92
C HIS A 67 -8.08 20.72 -12.39
N PRO A 68 -8.89 19.77 -11.90
CA PRO A 68 -9.09 19.57 -10.47
C PRO A 68 -7.91 18.86 -9.78
N PHE A 69 -7.01 18.25 -10.55
CA PHE A 69 -5.99 17.38 -10.01
C PHE A 69 -4.82 18.11 -9.35
N PHE A 70 -4.19 17.47 -8.37
CA PHE A 70 -2.95 17.89 -7.72
C PHE A 70 -1.77 17.84 -8.71
N GLU A 71 -1.01 18.94 -8.80
CA GLU A 71 0.17 19.17 -9.65
C GLU A 71 -0.03 19.04 -11.17
N ALA A 72 -0.62 17.95 -11.69
CA ALA A 72 -0.68 17.66 -13.12
C ALA A 72 -2.07 17.18 -13.59
N ASN A 73 -2.42 17.49 -14.86
CA ASN A 73 -3.68 17.06 -15.50
C ASN A 73 -3.62 15.65 -16.11
N GLY A 74 -2.73 14.79 -15.60
CA GLY A 74 -2.47 13.48 -16.16
C GLY A 74 -2.01 12.52 -15.08
N TYR A 75 -2.13 11.22 -15.36
CA TYR A 75 -1.69 10.19 -14.44
C TYR A 75 -0.20 10.34 -14.12
N ASN A 76 0.12 10.18 -12.85
CA ASN A 76 1.50 10.08 -12.38
C ASN A 76 1.62 8.80 -11.55
N ASN A 77 2.71 8.06 -11.75
CA ASN A 77 2.89 6.79 -11.07
C ASN A 77 3.27 7.02 -9.61
N GLY A 78 2.57 6.34 -8.73
CA GLY A 78 2.74 6.42 -7.29
C GLY A 78 2.69 5.05 -6.63
N SER A 79 2.78 5.04 -5.31
CA SER A 79 2.47 3.86 -4.50
C SER A 79 1.24 4.14 -3.65
N ILE A 80 0.41 3.14 -3.39
CA ILE A 80 -0.79 3.29 -2.58
C ILE A 80 -0.92 2.13 -1.59
N TYR A 81 -1.15 2.47 -0.33
CA TYR A 81 -1.52 1.50 0.69
C TYR A 81 -3.05 1.42 0.74
N PHE A 82 -3.58 0.39 0.10
CA PHE A 82 -5.01 0.19 -0.16
C PHE A 82 -5.46 -1.18 0.34
N ASP A 83 -6.51 -1.20 1.16
CA ASP A 83 -7.14 -2.43 1.67
C ASP A 83 -6.15 -3.40 2.33
N GLY A 84 -5.16 -2.86 3.05
CA GLY A 84 -4.15 -3.63 3.76
C GLY A 84 -2.96 -4.09 2.90
N MET A 85 -2.81 -3.57 1.68
CA MET A 85 -1.71 -3.92 0.78
C MET A 85 -1.10 -2.72 0.08
N ILE A 86 0.21 -2.78 -0.14
CA ILE A 86 0.93 -1.74 -0.85
C ILE A 86 1.02 -2.12 -2.33
N PHE A 87 0.46 -1.27 -3.18
CA PHE A 87 0.61 -1.37 -4.62
C PHE A 87 1.61 -0.32 -5.07
N HIS A 88 2.61 -0.76 -5.83
CA HIS A 88 3.65 0.10 -6.40
C HIS A 88 3.37 0.38 -7.87
N ASP A 89 3.94 1.48 -8.37
CA ASP A 89 3.85 1.89 -9.78
C ASP A 89 2.41 2.02 -10.32
N VAL A 90 1.48 2.46 -9.45
CA VAL A 90 0.07 2.63 -9.81
C VAL A 90 -0.10 3.99 -10.49
N PRO A 91 -0.68 4.07 -11.70
CA PRO A 91 -1.02 5.34 -12.32
C PRO A 91 -2.16 6.01 -11.55
N LEU A 92 -1.86 7.12 -10.87
CA LEU A 92 -2.80 7.81 -9.98
C LEU A 92 -3.09 9.23 -10.46
N LEU A 93 -4.32 9.66 -10.20
CA LEU A 93 -4.76 11.05 -10.18
C LEU A 93 -5.29 11.33 -8.77
N TYR A 94 -4.96 12.51 -8.23
CA TYR A 94 -5.57 12.99 -6.99
C TYR A 94 -6.42 14.21 -7.31
N ASP A 95 -7.74 14.03 -7.39
CA ASP A 95 -8.69 15.13 -7.46
C ASP A 95 -8.75 15.79 -6.07
N ILE A 96 -7.97 16.86 -5.92
CA ILE A 96 -7.82 17.60 -4.67
C ILE A 96 -9.02 18.49 -4.37
N VAL A 97 -9.93 18.67 -5.33
CA VAL A 97 -11.17 19.43 -5.13
C VAL A 97 -12.22 18.54 -4.47
N LYS A 98 -12.36 17.28 -4.91
CA LYS A 98 -13.26 16.27 -4.31
C LYS A 98 -12.62 15.44 -3.20
N ASP A 99 -11.30 15.54 -3.01
CA ASP A 99 -10.51 14.68 -2.12
C ASP A 99 -10.58 13.18 -2.52
N GLN A 100 -10.47 12.91 -3.83
CA GLN A 100 -10.64 11.59 -4.43
C GLN A 100 -9.35 11.10 -5.10
N VAL A 101 -9.00 9.83 -4.88
CA VAL A 101 -7.87 9.16 -5.54
C VAL A 101 -8.41 8.29 -6.66
N VAL A 102 -7.90 8.49 -7.86
CA VAL A 102 -8.44 7.90 -9.09
C VAL A 102 -7.35 7.14 -9.82
N THR A 103 -7.66 5.95 -10.31
CA THR A 103 -6.79 5.10 -11.14
C THR A 103 -7.55 4.71 -12.41
N PRO A 104 -6.90 4.45 -13.56
CA PRO A 104 -7.56 3.74 -14.63
C PRO A 104 -7.96 2.32 -14.18
N ASP A 105 -9.00 1.77 -14.78
CA ASP A 105 -9.29 0.33 -14.73
C ASP A 105 -8.19 -0.48 -15.44
N PHE A 106 -8.23 -1.80 -15.33
CA PHE A 106 -7.22 -2.69 -15.92
C PHE A 106 -7.02 -2.45 -17.43
N ARG A 107 -8.12 -2.25 -18.16
CA ARG A 107 -8.11 -2.02 -19.61
C ARG A 107 -7.81 -0.56 -19.99
N LYS A 108 -7.70 0.34 -19.01
CA LYS A 108 -7.46 1.79 -19.17
C LYS A 108 -8.54 2.51 -19.98
N ILE A 109 -9.77 2.01 -19.93
CA ILE A 109 -10.95 2.57 -20.59
C ILE A 109 -11.68 3.51 -19.64
N HIS A 110 -11.82 3.12 -18.37
CA HIS A 110 -12.61 3.84 -17.36
C HIS A 110 -11.73 4.38 -16.25
N LYS A 111 -12.21 5.45 -15.60
CA LYS A 111 -11.58 6.01 -14.40
C LYS A 111 -12.29 5.47 -13.17
N ILE A 112 -11.53 4.89 -12.26
CA ILE A 112 -12.03 4.29 -11.02
C ILE A 112 -11.65 5.21 -9.86
N ASN A 113 -12.65 5.73 -9.15
CA ASN A 113 -12.49 6.38 -7.86
C ASN A 113 -12.36 5.33 -6.77
N LEU A 114 -11.20 5.30 -6.13
CA LEU A 114 -10.88 4.35 -5.07
C LEU A 114 -11.63 4.72 -3.78
N PRO A 115 -12.24 3.75 -3.07
CA PRO A 115 -12.90 4.00 -1.79
C PRO A 115 -11.93 4.61 -0.77
N ALA A 116 -12.18 5.86 -0.39
CA ALA A 116 -11.22 6.62 0.43
C ALA A 116 -10.98 5.96 1.80
N ASP A 117 -11.99 5.32 2.39
CA ASP A 117 -11.90 4.59 3.66
C ASP A 117 -10.95 3.39 3.62
N LYS A 118 -10.70 2.82 2.43
CA LYS A 118 -9.72 1.75 2.22
C LYS A 118 -8.31 2.25 1.93
N ILE A 119 -8.12 3.55 1.70
CA ILE A 119 -6.81 4.14 1.46
C ILE A 119 -6.22 4.63 2.79
N GLN A 120 -5.11 4.02 3.21
CA GLN A 120 -4.35 4.53 4.37
C GLN A 120 -3.38 5.65 3.97
N GLN A 121 -2.66 5.45 2.87
CA GLN A 121 -1.73 6.45 2.34
C GLN A 121 -1.50 6.25 0.84
N PHE A 122 -1.05 7.29 0.15
CA PHE A 122 -0.53 7.18 -1.21
C PHE A 122 0.58 8.18 -1.46
N THR A 123 1.44 7.89 -2.43
CA THR A 123 2.46 8.81 -2.93
C THR A 123 2.08 9.31 -4.31
N LEU A 124 2.33 10.58 -4.58
CA LEU A 124 2.05 11.19 -5.88
C LEU A 124 2.96 12.40 -6.09
N SER A 125 3.64 12.49 -7.23
CA SER A 125 4.50 13.65 -7.57
C SER A 125 5.53 14.01 -6.47
N GLY A 126 6.07 13.01 -5.77
CA GLY A 126 7.04 13.23 -4.68
C GLY A 126 6.43 13.56 -3.31
N HIS A 127 5.11 13.65 -3.22
CA HIS A 127 4.40 13.86 -1.95
C HIS A 127 3.91 12.54 -1.37
N THR A 128 3.76 12.48 -0.04
CA THR A 128 3.10 11.38 0.66
C THR A 128 1.84 11.90 1.32
N PHE A 129 0.68 11.43 0.87
CA PHE A 129 -0.61 11.77 1.44
C PHE A 129 -1.06 10.67 2.41
N ILE A 130 -1.39 11.07 3.63
CA ILE A 130 -1.92 10.19 4.68
C ILE A 130 -3.39 10.49 4.89
N ARG A 131 -4.23 9.46 5.01
CA ARG A 131 -5.63 9.64 5.40
C ARG A 131 -5.73 9.87 6.89
N LEU A 132 -6.19 11.06 7.29
CA LEU A 132 -6.54 11.36 8.67
C LEU A 132 -8.04 11.29 8.84
N VAL A 133 -8.50 10.67 9.93
CA VAL A 133 -9.92 10.55 10.27
C VAL A 133 -10.21 11.51 11.42
N GLN A 134 -11.27 12.29 11.28
CA GLN A 134 -11.74 13.16 12.34
C GLN A 134 -12.10 12.35 13.58
N THR A 135 -11.55 12.75 14.72
CA THR A 135 -11.91 12.23 16.03
C THR A 135 -12.70 13.31 16.79
N PRO A 136 -13.51 12.95 17.81
CA PRO A 136 -14.24 13.94 18.62
C PRO A 136 -13.34 14.99 19.30
N SER A 137 -12.08 14.64 19.56
CA SER A 137 -11.07 15.51 20.18
C SER A 137 -10.32 16.39 19.17
N SER A 138 -10.52 16.20 17.87
CA SER A 138 -9.76 16.86 16.81
C SER A 138 -10.62 17.81 15.99
N GLN A 139 -10.09 18.99 15.69
CA GLN A 139 -10.69 19.94 14.76
C GLN A 139 -10.41 19.60 13.29
N LEU A 140 -9.61 18.56 13.02
CA LEU A 140 -9.26 18.15 11.67
C LEU A 140 -10.45 17.48 10.98
N ARG A 141 -10.71 17.89 9.74
CA ARG A 141 -11.68 17.19 8.87
C ARG A 141 -11.07 15.88 8.38
N THR A 142 -11.88 14.84 8.26
CA THR A 142 -11.47 13.61 7.59
C THR A 142 -11.03 13.91 6.15
N GLY A 143 -9.93 13.31 5.72
CA GLY A 143 -9.45 13.46 4.35
C GLY A 143 -7.96 13.12 4.20
N PHE A 144 -7.42 13.38 3.02
CA PHE A 144 -5.99 13.18 2.75
C PHE A 144 -5.18 14.43 3.10
N TYR A 145 -4.03 14.24 3.76
CA TYR A 145 -3.12 15.29 4.18
C TYR A 145 -1.71 15.00 3.69
N ASP A 146 -1.05 16.00 3.11
CA ASP A 146 0.34 15.94 2.65
C ASP A 146 1.29 15.94 3.86
N ARG A 147 2.09 14.88 4.01
CA ARG A 147 3.08 14.75 5.08
C ARG A 147 4.34 15.50 4.68
N LEU A 148 4.56 16.64 5.33
CA LEU A 148 5.69 17.52 5.06
C LEU A 148 6.94 17.16 5.87
N TYR A 149 6.74 16.59 7.07
CA TYR A 149 7.83 16.18 7.95
C TYR A 149 7.38 15.08 8.91
N GLU A 150 8.27 14.13 9.18
CA GLU A 150 8.07 13.04 10.11
C GLU A 150 9.27 12.92 11.05
N GLY A 151 9.03 13.19 12.33
CA GLY A 151 10.04 13.10 13.39
C GLY A 151 9.36 12.97 14.75
N LYS A 152 9.91 13.62 15.78
CA LYS A 152 9.25 13.68 17.10
C LYS A 152 7.87 14.33 17.05
N ILE A 153 7.67 15.20 16.07
CA ILE A 153 6.39 15.77 15.68
C ILE A 153 6.16 15.47 14.21
N GLY A 154 4.93 15.16 13.83
CA GLY A 154 4.51 15.07 12.43
C GLY A 154 3.94 16.40 11.96
N LEU A 155 4.38 16.89 10.79
CA LEU A 155 3.80 18.07 10.14
C LEU A 155 3.00 17.62 8.91
N PHE A 156 1.72 17.97 8.90
CA PHE A 156 0.79 17.62 7.84
C PHE A 156 0.09 18.88 7.30
N ALA A 157 -0.10 18.94 5.99
CA ALA A 157 -0.80 20.03 5.32
C ALA A 157 -2.04 19.52 4.58
N LYS A 158 -3.20 20.14 4.84
CA LYS A 158 -4.37 19.94 3.98
C LYS A 158 -4.20 20.82 2.75
N ARG A 159 -4.10 20.18 1.57
CA ARG A 159 -4.05 20.87 0.29
C ARG A 159 -5.48 20.99 -0.25
N GLU A 160 -5.86 22.17 -0.75
CA GLU A 160 -7.19 22.40 -1.31
C GLU A 160 -7.08 23.18 -2.63
N LYS A 161 -7.94 22.84 -3.58
CA LYS A 161 -8.16 23.61 -4.81
C LYS A 161 -9.64 23.91 -4.93
N ARG A 162 -9.98 25.06 -5.51
CA ARG A 162 -11.36 25.46 -5.77
C ARG A 162 -11.55 25.71 -7.25
N ILE A 163 -12.63 25.18 -7.79
CA ILE A 163 -13.13 25.55 -9.11
C ILE A 163 -13.98 26.81 -8.89
N ILE A 164 -13.66 27.87 -9.63
CA ILE A 164 -14.36 29.15 -9.61
C ILE A 164 -15.16 29.27 -10.90
#